data_AF-A0A2E5YHN3-F1
#
_entry.id   AF-A0A2E5YHN3-F1
#
_cell.length_a   1.000
_cell.length_b   1.000
_cell.length_c   1.000
_cell.angle_alpha   90.00
_cell.angle_beta   90.00
_cell.angle_gamma   90.00
#
_symmetry.space_group_name_H-M   'P 1'
#
loop_
_entity.id
_entity.type
_entity.pdbx_description
1 polymer ?
#
loop_
_entity_poly.entity_id
_entity_poly.type
_entity_poly.pdbx_seq_one_letter_code
_entity_poly.pdbx_strand_id
1 'polypeptide(L)'
;MAKKAELFEEDGSDRLGSVPAAMRRAVFERVEAGQLEIFYRREGLSGSFVDNVNIMRQPADLPATESQLTGVCRVLPSEFSRVFGRPIAMDRCEIRMLATRPALYLQFDGAIPGTTTLQYQLQRRAGGTLVLTATASTSNLTRMLSEFEEMVDSIRIR
;
A
#
# COMPACT_ATOMS: atom_id res chain seq x y z
N MET A 1 6.45 19.74 25.28
CA MET A 1 7.02 19.09 24.09
C MET A 1 6.00 19.09 22.93
N ALA A 2 5.63 20.25 22.38
CA ALA A 2 4.58 20.38 21.35
C ALA A 2 5.08 20.83 19.97
N LYS A 3 6.39 21.13 19.82
CA LYS A 3 6.93 21.88 18.68
C LYS A 3 7.17 21.12 17.36
N LYS A 4 7.03 19.79 17.32
CA LYS A 4 7.40 19.00 16.11
C LYS A 4 6.24 18.76 15.12
N ALA A 5 4.99 18.89 15.54
CA ALA A 5 3.84 18.73 14.65
C ALA A 5 3.38 20.04 13.99
N GLU A 6 3.97 21.19 14.34
CA GLU A 6 3.68 22.48 13.70
C GLU A 6 4.39 22.61 12.34
N LEU A 7 5.29 21.69 11.99
CA LEU A 7 6.00 21.65 10.69
C LEU A 7 5.09 21.35 9.48
N PHE A 8 3.78 21.22 9.67
CA PHE A 8 2.81 20.88 8.62
C PHE A 8 1.94 22.06 8.16
N GLU A 9 2.14 23.27 8.68
CA GLU A 9 1.30 24.44 8.34
C GLU A 9 2.04 25.63 7.73
N GLU A 10 3.35 25.55 7.52
CA GLU A 10 4.09 26.66 6.90
C GLU A 10 4.23 26.43 5.38
N ASP A 11 3.52 27.29 4.64
CA ASP A 11 3.56 27.55 3.20
C ASP A 11 2.89 26.56 2.23
N GLY A 12 1.63 26.89 1.91
CA GLY A 12 1.28 27.10 0.51
C GLY A 12 0.98 25.87 -0.36
N SER A 13 0.04 25.01 0.04
CA SER A 13 -0.99 24.51 -0.89
C SER A 13 -2.16 23.91 -0.12
N ASP A 14 -3.36 24.32 -0.50
CA ASP A 14 -4.67 24.15 0.16
C ASP A 14 -5.18 22.69 0.31
N ARG A 15 -4.29 21.68 0.18
CA ARG A 15 -4.65 20.25 0.14
C ARG A 15 -4.24 19.46 1.37
N LEU A 16 -3.20 19.90 2.10
CA LEU A 16 -2.82 19.26 3.37
C LEU A 16 -3.76 19.67 4.52
N GLY A 17 -4.28 20.90 4.46
CA GLY A 17 -5.25 21.43 5.42
C GLY A 17 -6.56 20.65 5.47
N SER A 18 -6.98 20.02 4.36
CA SER A 18 -8.21 19.22 4.29
C SER A 18 -8.07 17.82 4.90
N VAL A 19 -6.85 17.34 5.15
CA VAL A 19 -6.61 16.05 5.81
C VAL A 19 -6.71 16.23 7.32
N PRO A 20 -7.54 15.45 8.05
CA PRO A 20 -7.67 15.60 9.50
C PRO A 20 -6.32 15.55 10.23
N ALA A 21 -6.10 16.45 11.19
CA ALA A 21 -4.82 16.55 11.92
C ALA A 21 -4.40 15.22 12.57
N ALA A 22 -5.35 14.46 13.10
CA ALA A 22 -5.10 13.13 13.66
C ALA A 22 -4.53 12.14 12.62
N MET A 23 -4.99 12.21 11.37
CA MET A 23 -4.49 11.36 10.29
C MET A 23 -3.07 11.78 9.88
N ARG A 24 -2.82 13.09 9.75
CA ARG A 24 -1.46 13.61 9.46
C ARG A 24 -0.46 13.17 10.54
N ARG A 25 -0.87 13.30 11.82
CA ARG A 25 -0.09 12.87 12.98
C ARG A 25 0.23 11.38 12.95
N ALA A 26 -0.75 10.53 12.67
CA ALA A 26 -0.57 9.08 12.60
C ALA A 26 0.41 8.67 11.49
N VAL A 27 0.36 9.32 10.32
CA VAL A 27 1.32 9.08 9.23
C VAL A 27 2.73 9.49 9.66
N PHE A 28 2.88 10.69 10.24
CA PHE A 28 4.17 11.18 10.71
C PHE A 28 4.82 10.26 11.75
N GLU A 29 4.06 9.83 12.76
CA GLU A 29 4.57 8.95 13.81
C GLU A 29 5.05 7.59 13.25
N ARG A 30 4.37 7.06 12.23
CA ARG A 30 4.80 5.81 11.56
C ARG A 30 6.07 6.00 10.74
N VAL A 31 6.22 7.14 10.07
CA VAL A 31 7.44 7.46 9.33
C VAL A 31 8.61 7.64 10.30
N GLU A 32 8.45 8.42 11.38
CA GLU A 32 9.50 8.59 12.40
C GLU A 32 9.90 7.25 13.05
N ALA A 33 8.94 6.33 13.24
CA ALA A 33 9.19 4.99 13.79
C ALA A 33 9.80 3.99 12.79
N GLY A 34 10.03 4.37 11.52
CA GLY A 34 10.50 3.45 10.48
C GLY A 34 9.50 2.33 10.16
N GLN A 35 8.21 2.59 10.40
CA GLN A 35 7.10 1.65 10.16
C GLN A 35 6.39 1.91 8.83
N LEU A 36 6.71 3.03 8.18
CA LEU A 36 6.16 3.45 6.90
C LEU A 36 7.25 4.15 6.09
N GLU A 37 7.47 3.68 4.87
CA GLU A 37 8.25 4.36 3.84
C GLU A 37 7.36 4.59 2.63
N ILE A 38 7.47 5.76 1.99
CA ILE A 38 6.69 6.08 0.79
C ILE A 38 7.61 6.67 -0.27
N PHE A 39 7.55 6.09 -1.45
CA PHE A 39 8.28 6.49 -2.65
C PHE A 39 7.25 7.00 -3.66
N TYR A 40 7.51 8.18 -4.21
CA TYR A 40 6.64 8.79 -5.22
C TYR A 40 7.43 9.01 -6.50
N ARG A 41 6.81 8.76 -7.65
CA ARG A 41 7.42 9.10 -8.93
C ARG A 41 7.38 10.61 -9.14
N ARG A 42 8.53 11.22 -9.42
CA ARG A 42 8.65 12.67 -9.68
C ARG A 42 8.61 13.02 -11.18
N GLU A 43 8.93 12.08 -12.04
CA GLU A 43 9.00 12.29 -13.50
C GLU A 43 7.70 11.86 -14.19
N GLY A 44 7.30 12.59 -15.24
CA GLY A 44 6.11 12.26 -16.05
C GLY A 44 4.77 12.57 -15.37
N LEU A 45 4.72 13.59 -14.50
CA LEU A 45 3.54 14.05 -13.75
C LEU A 45 2.46 14.73 -14.62
N SER A 46 2.12 14.17 -15.79
CA SER A 46 1.09 14.70 -16.67
C SER A 46 -0.33 14.17 -16.35
N GLY A 47 -0.57 13.72 -15.12
CA GLY A 47 -1.83 13.14 -14.67
C GLY A 47 -2.30 13.67 -13.32
N SER A 48 -3.55 13.41 -12.96
CA SER A 48 -4.16 13.83 -11.69
C SER A 48 -3.69 13.02 -10.47
N PHE A 49 -3.02 11.88 -10.69
CA PHE A 49 -2.52 10.99 -9.66
C PHE A 49 -1.01 10.78 -9.79
N VAL A 50 -0.33 10.71 -8.64
CA VAL A 50 1.10 10.41 -8.56
C VAL A 50 1.29 8.96 -8.16
N ASP A 51 1.77 8.17 -9.11
CA ASP A 51 2.20 6.79 -8.88
C ASP A 51 3.13 6.71 -7.67
N ASN A 52 2.84 5.77 -6.77
CA ASN A 52 3.60 5.62 -5.53
C ASN A 52 3.73 4.17 -5.11
N VAL A 53 4.77 3.92 -4.31
CA VAL A 53 4.96 2.67 -3.58
C VAL A 53 5.09 3.02 -2.11
N ASN A 54 4.32 2.36 -1.26
CA ASN A 54 4.48 2.43 0.17
C ASN A 54 4.82 1.06 0.75
N ILE A 55 5.66 1.07 1.78
CA ILE A 55 6.10 -0.12 2.50
C ILE A 55 5.74 0.10 3.97
N MET A 56 4.97 -0.82 4.56
CA MET A 56 4.59 -0.72 5.96
C MET A 56 4.64 -2.06 6.69
N ARG A 57 4.79 -1.99 8.01
CA ARG A 57 4.69 -3.16 8.89
C ARG A 57 3.29 -3.21 9.51
N GLN A 58 2.66 -4.38 9.51
CA GLN A 58 1.39 -4.59 10.17
C GLN A 58 1.34 -5.90 10.98
N PRO A 59 0.60 -5.92 12.10
CA PRO A 59 0.31 -7.16 12.83
C PRO A 59 -0.79 -7.93 12.09
N ALA A 60 -0.38 -8.79 11.17
CA ALA A 60 -1.26 -9.72 10.46
C ALA A 60 -0.46 -10.98 10.10
N ASP A 61 -1.15 -12.11 10.04
CA ASP A 61 -0.60 -13.36 9.51
C ASP A 61 -1.15 -13.64 8.12
N LEU A 62 -0.30 -14.18 7.26
CA LEU A 62 -0.72 -14.64 5.95
C LEU A 62 -1.64 -15.87 6.06
N PRO A 63 -2.60 -16.05 5.13
CA PRO A 63 -3.35 -17.29 5.05
C PRO A 63 -2.39 -18.46 4.80
N ALA A 64 -2.46 -19.49 5.65
CA ALA A 64 -1.58 -20.66 5.63
C ALA A 64 -2.15 -21.82 4.82
N THR A 65 -3.45 -21.80 4.50
CA THR A 65 -4.13 -22.84 3.72
C THR A 65 -4.95 -22.25 2.57
N GLU A 66 -5.26 -23.07 1.57
CA GLU A 66 -6.11 -22.68 0.45
C GLU A 66 -7.52 -22.26 0.90
N SER A 67 -8.08 -22.93 1.91
CA SER A 67 -9.38 -22.56 2.50
C SER A 67 -9.32 -21.18 3.16
N GLN A 68 -8.25 -20.88 3.89
CA GLN A 68 -8.04 -19.56 4.49
C GLN A 68 -7.86 -18.49 3.40
N LEU A 69 -7.07 -18.76 2.36
CA LEU A 69 -6.90 -17.87 1.22
C LEU A 69 -8.25 -17.57 0.56
N THR A 70 -9.04 -18.60 0.26
CA THR A 70 -10.38 -18.46 -0.34
C THR A 70 -11.29 -17.59 0.54
N GLY A 71 -11.28 -17.83 1.86
CA GLY A 71 -12.04 -17.04 2.82
C GLY A 71 -11.63 -15.56 2.79
N VAL A 72 -10.33 -15.28 2.83
CA VAL A 72 -9.78 -13.91 2.76
C VAL A 72 -10.15 -13.23 1.45
N CYS A 73 -9.88 -13.88 0.30
CA CYS A 73 -10.14 -13.32 -1.02
C CYS A 73 -11.63 -13.02 -1.27
N ARG A 74 -12.54 -13.80 -0.65
CA ARG A 74 -13.98 -13.55 -0.73
C ARG A 74 -14.42 -12.32 0.08
N VAL A 75 -13.77 -12.05 1.21
CA VAL A 75 -14.17 -10.99 2.16
C VAL A 75 -13.51 -9.64 1.85
N LEU A 76 -12.27 -9.64 1.35
CA LEU A 76 -11.52 -8.41 1.10
C LEU A 76 -12.25 -7.39 0.21
N PRO A 77 -12.93 -7.75 -0.90
CA PRO A 77 -13.62 -6.78 -1.75
C PRO A 77 -14.68 -5.97 -0.97
N SER A 78 -15.47 -6.63 -0.12
CA SER A 78 -16.49 -5.95 0.68
C SER A 78 -15.89 -5.08 1.77
N GLU A 79 -14.81 -5.54 2.41
CA GLU A 79 -14.11 -4.76 3.43
C GLU A 79 -13.45 -3.52 2.85
N PHE A 80 -12.76 -3.66 1.71
CA PHE A 80 -12.17 -2.53 1.00
C PHE A 80 -13.24 -1.57 0.49
N SER A 81 -14.37 -2.08 -0.02
CA SER A 81 -15.46 -1.23 -0.46
C SER A 81 -16.03 -0.39 0.69
N ARG A 82 -16.17 -0.99 1.88
CA ARG A 82 -16.60 -0.31 3.10
C ARG A 82 -15.61 0.77 3.54
N VAL A 83 -14.31 0.45 3.54
CA VAL A 83 -13.24 1.36 3.97
C VAL A 83 -13.08 2.54 3.01
N PHE A 84 -13.12 2.29 1.70
CA PHE A 84 -12.93 3.33 0.68
C PHE A 84 -14.23 4.06 0.29
N GLY A 85 -15.38 3.62 0.81
CA GLY A 85 -16.68 4.27 0.56
C GLY A 85 -17.18 4.16 -0.88
N ARG A 86 -16.66 3.20 -1.66
CA ARG A 86 -17.05 2.94 -3.06
C ARG A 86 -16.91 1.45 -3.37
N PRO A 87 -17.58 0.90 -4.39
CA PRO A 87 -17.31 -0.45 -4.84
C PRO A 87 -15.85 -0.62 -5.28
N ILE A 88 -15.22 -1.69 -4.81
CA ILE A 88 -13.83 -2.07 -5.10
C ILE A 88 -13.85 -3.47 -5.71
N ALA A 89 -13.41 -3.58 -6.96
CA ALA A 89 -13.18 -4.86 -7.60
C ALA A 89 -11.82 -5.43 -7.19
N MET A 90 -11.76 -6.76 -7.06
CA MET A 90 -10.52 -7.51 -6.84
C MET A 90 -10.23 -8.32 -8.10
N ASP A 91 -9.16 -7.96 -8.80
CA ASP A 91 -8.72 -8.63 -10.03
C ASP A 91 -7.93 -9.90 -9.72
N ARG A 92 -7.06 -9.84 -8.71
CA ARG A 92 -6.19 -10.95 -8.29
C ARG A 92 -6.16 -11.03 -6.78
N CYS A 93 -6.25 -12.24 -6.25
CA CYS A 93 -6.00 -12.55 -4.85
C CYS A 93 -5.45 -13.97 -4.79
N GLU A 94 -4.14 -14.12 -4.59
CA GLU A 94 -3.45 -15.40 -4.72
C GLU A 94 -2.17 -15.44 -3.87
N ILE A 95 -1.70 -16.65 -3.56
CA ILE A 95 -0.36 -16.84 -3.00
C ILE A 95 0.63 -16.95 -4.16
N ARG A 96 1.63 -16.07 -4.17
CA ARG A 96 2.77 -16.12 -5.09
C ARG A 96 4.03 -16.55 -4.35
N MET A 97 4.89 -17.28 -5.04
CA MET A 97 6.21 -17.62 -4.54
C MET A 97 7.23 -16.58 -4.99
N LEU A 98 7.72 -15.77 -4.03
CA LEU A 98 8.79 -14.80 -4.26
C LEU A 98 10.12 -15.43 -3.83
N ALA A 99 10.92 -15.84 -4.81
CA ALA A 99 12.07 -16.73 -4.65
C ALA A 99 11.69 -18.03 -3.90
N THR A 100 11.84 -18.06 -2.57
CA THR A 100 11.52 -19.23 -1.72
C THR A 100 10.52 -18.91 -0.62
N ARG A 101 9.79 -17.79 -0.72
CA ARG A 101 8.87 -17.33 0.32
C ARG A 101 7.46 -17.15 -0.26
N PRO A 102 6.42 -17.72 0.37
CA PRO A 102 5.05 -17.40 0.00
C PRO A 102 4.74 -15.95 0.36
N ALA A 103 4.02 -15.27 -0.52
CA ALA A 103 3.49 -13.95 -0.31
C ALA A 103 2.04 -13.90 -0.78
N LEU A 104 1.17 -13.21 -0.04
CA LEU A 104 -0.16 -12.90 -0.53
C LEU A 104 -0.05 -11.73 -1.49
N TYR A 105 -0.47 -11.95 -2.73
CA TYR A 105 -0.54 -10.95 -3.78
C TYR A 105 -2.01 -10.55 -4.00
N LEU A 106 -2.25 -9.24 -4.00
CA LEU A 106 -3.55 -8.64 -4.30
C LEU A 106 -3.41 -7.64 -5.44
N GLN A 107 -4.39 -7.63 -6.34
CA GLN A 107 -4.59 -6.58 -7.32
C GLN A 107 -6.05 -6.16 -7.28
N PHE A 108 -6.31 -4.88 -7.04
CA PHE A 108 -7.67 -4.36 -6.86
C PHE A 108 -7.76 -2.88 -7.25
N ASP A 109 -9.00 -2.40 -7.38
CA ASP A 109 -9.25 -0.97 -7.61
C ASP A 109 -8.60 -0.11 -6.52
N GLY A 110 -7.93 0.96 -6.91
CA GLY A 110 -7.43 1.93 -5.96
C GLY A 110 -8.55 2.73 -5.28
N ALA A 111 -8.19 3.39 -4.17
CA ALA A 111 -9.10 4.26 -3.44
C ALA A 111 -9.62 5.43 -4.30
N ILE A 112 -8.85 5.85 -5.30
CA ILE A 112 -9.20 6.91 -6.24
C ILE A 112 -9.63 6.25 -7.57
N PRO A 113 -10.79 6.63 -8.15
CA PRO A 113 -11.19 6.13 -9.47
C PRO A 113 -10.12 6.33 -10.54
N GLY A 114 -9.92 5.33 -11.41
CA GLY A 114 -8.88 5.35 -12.45
C GLY A 114 -7.48 4.99 -11.93
N THR A 115 -7.38 4.47 -10.71
CA THR A 115 -6.15 3.91 -10.14
C THR A 115 -6.33 2.43 -9.82
N THR A 116 -5.23 1.69 -9.86
CA THR A 116 -5.15 0.28 -9.48
C THR A 116 -4.07 0.13 -8.42
N THR A 117 -4.35 -0.71 -7.43
CA THR A 117 -3.42 -1.06 -6.36
C THR A 117 -2.91 -2.48 -6.55
N LEU A 118 -1.58 -2.62 -6.51
CA LEU A 118 -0.85 -3.88 -6.42
C LEU A 118 -0.33 -4.01 -5.00
N GLN A 119 -0.53 -5.14 -4.35
CA GLN A 119 -0.07 -5.33 -2.98
C GLN A 119 0.56 -6.71 -2.78
N TYR A 120 1.76 -6.72 -2.22
CA TYR A 120 2.40 -7.92 -1.69
C TYR A 120 2.43 -7.87 -0.17
N GLN A 121 2.08 -8.98 0.45
CA GLN A 121 2.20 -9.17 1.89
C GLN A 121 3.16 -10.32 2.16
N LEU A 122 4.25 -10.05 2.88
CA LEU A 122 5.29 -11.01 3.21
C LEU A 122 5.37 -11.22 4.72
N GLN A 123 5.21 -12.46 5.17
CA GLN A 123 5.37 -12.82 6.57
C GLN A 123 6.84 -12.65 7.00
N ARG A 124 7.07 -12.00 8.14
CA ARG A 124 8.40 -11.90 8.76
C ARG A 124 8.59 -12.99 9.82
N ARG A 125 9.82 -13.49 9.96
CA ARG A 125 10.16 -14.51 10.97
C ARG A 125 9.96 -14.03 12.41
N ALA A 126 10.24 -12.76 12.68
CA ALA A 126 10.10 -12.14 14.00
C ALA A 126 8.68 -11.65 14.31
N GLY A 127 7.67 -12.18 13.61
CA GLY A 127 6.28 -11.75 13.71
C GLY A 127 5.94 -10.53 12.84
N GLY A 128 4.65 -10.45 12.49
CA GLY A 128 4.09 -9.42 11.64
C GLY A 128 4.36 -9.61 10.15
N THR A 129 3.68 -8.79 9.37
CA THR A 129 3.69 -8.82 7.91
C THR A 129 4.26 -7.52 7.37
N LEU A 130 5.17 -7.63 6.41
CA LEU A 130 5.61 -6.52 5.57
C LEU A 130 4.62 -6.37 4.42
N VAL A 131 3.96 -5.23 4.32
CA VAL A 131 3.04 -4.91 3.25
C VAL A 131 3.72 -3.94 2.32
N LEU A 132 3.82 -4.30 1.06
CA LEU A 132 4.23 -3.43 -0.02
C LEU A 132 3.03 -3.14 -0.88
N THR A 133 2.76 -1.87 -1.11
CA THR A 133 1.61 -1.43 -1.89
C THR A 133 2.10 -0.47 -2.95
N ALA A 134 1.95 -0.83 -4.22
CA ALA A 134 2.08 0.10 -5.33
C ALA A 134 0.71 0.55 -5.78
N THR A 135 0.51 1.84 -5.99
CA THR A 135 -0.71 2.38 -6.59
C THR A 135 -0.31 3.21 -7.79
N ALA A 136 -0.96 2.97 -8.93
CA ALA A 136 -0.72 3.70 -10.16
C ALA A 136 -2.01 4.04 -10.88
N SER A 137 -1.97 5.04 -11.75
CA SER A 137 -3.05 5.24 -12.72
C SER A 137 -3.17 4.03 -13.65
N THR A 138 -4.37 3.76 -14.16
CA THR A 138 -4.60 2.64 -15.09
C THR A 138 -3.70 2.73 -16.33
N SER A 139 -3.42 3.95 -16.82
CA SER A 139 -2.53 4.19 -17.95
C SER A 139 -1.07 3.78 -17.69
N ASN A 140 -0.64 3.76 -16.42
CA ASN A 140 0.73 3.46 -16.02
C ASN A 140 0.87 2.04 -15.45
N LEU A 141 -0.22 1.29 -15.32
CA LEU A 141 -0.27 0.03 -14.59
C LEU A 141 0.73 -1.00 -15.10
N THR A 142 0.83 -1.20 -16.43
CA THR A 142 1.76 -2.18 -17.01
C THR A 142 3.21 -1.91 -16.62
N ARG A 143 3.62 -0.65 -16.66
CA ARG A 143 4.97 -0.24 -16.25
C ARG A 143 5.15 -0.39 -14.74
N MET A 144 4.19 0.09 -13.96
CA MET A 144 4.23 -0.02 -12.49
C MET A 144 4.34 -1.49 -12.05
N LEU A 145 3.62 -2.40 -12.70
CA LEU A 145 3.68 -3.82 -12.40
C LEU A 145 5.12 -4.35 -12.55
N SER A 146 5.77 -4.07 -13.68
CA SER A 146 7.16 -4.48 -13.92
C SER A 146 8.12 -3.93 -12.86
N GLU A 147 8.08 -2.62 -12.63
CA GLU A 147 8.96 -1.95 -11.66
C GLU A 147 8.72 -2.45 -10.22
N PHE A 148 7.46 -2.72 -9.89
CA PHE A 148 7.08 -3.20 -8.57
C PHE A 148 7.49 -4.66 -8.34
N GLU A 149 7.36 -5.52 -9.35
CA GLU A 149 7.86 -6.89 -9.27
C GLU A 149 9.38 -6.92 -9.11
N GLU A 150 10.13 -6.11 -9.86
CA GLU A 150 11.58 -5.96 -9.68
C GLU A 150 11.95 -5.47 -8.28
N MET A 151 11.23 -4.47 -7.77
CA MET A 151 11.43 -3.96 -6.41
C MET A 151 11.22 -5.06 -5.38
N VAL A 152 10.10 -5.78 -5.47
CA VAL A 152 9.74 -6.85 -4.52
C VAL A 152 10.75 -7.99 -4.54
N ASP A 153 11.22 -8.40 -5.71
CA ASP A 153 12.22 -9.45 -5.87
C ASP A 153 13.60 -9.07 -5.30
N SER A 154 13.92 -7.78 -5.27
CA SER A 154 15.16 -7.27 -4.67
C SER A 154 15.16 -7.36 -3.13
N ILE A 155 14.01 -7.52 -2.49
CA ILE A 155 13.87 -7.41 -1.03
C ILE A 155 14.50 -8.59 -0.30
N ARG A 156 15.51 -8.28 0.51
CA ARG A 156 16.16 -9.21 1.43
C ARG A 156 15.63 -9.03 2.84
N ILE A 157 14.53 -9.70 3.18
CA ILE A 157 14.07 -9.82 4.57
C ILE A 157 15.06 -10.72 5.32
N ARG A 158 15.79 -10.14 6.28
CA ARG A 158 16.64 -10.85 7.24
C ARG A 158 15.84 -11.22 8.48
#